data_AF-A0ABD0PR57-F1
#
_entry.id   AF-A0ABD0PR57-F1
#
_cell.length_a   1.000
_cell.length_b   1.000
_cell.length_c   1.000
_cell.angle_alpha   90.00
_cell.angle_beta   90.00
_cell.angle_gamma   90.00
#
_symmetry.space_group_name_H-M   'P 1'
#
loop_
_entity.id
_entity.type
_entity.pdbx_description
1 polymer ?
#
loop_
_entity_poly.entity_id
_entity_poly.type
_entity_poly.pdbx_seq_one_letter_code
_entity_poly.pdbx_strand_id
1 'polypeptide(L)'
;DLADRVNLGLIPSSEEGWPVACRLLKRDTGGTLHIHQNVTTPLHHEPPEHSSAIDVEEGSSMEESSPRIQRDMEVWTAWASDTARRISTLLSDITGSKWRTNIKHIEH
;
A
#
# COMPACT_ATOMS: atom_id res chain seq x y z
N ASP A 1 12.71 -22.50 -5.62
CA ASP A 1 12.73 -21.21 -4.93
C ASP A 1 14.16 -20.66 -4.99
N LEU A 2 14.35 -19.34 -4.96
CA LEU A 2 15.65 -18.74 -5.33
C LEU A 2 15.97 -17.42 -4.62
N ALA A 3 14.97 -16.57 -4.36
CA ALA A 3 15.19 -15.17 -4.03
C ALA A 3 14.85 -14.82 -2.58
N ASP A 4 15.69 -13.99 -1.96
CA ASP A 4 15.41 -13.32 -0.69
C ASP A 4 14.59 -12.03 -0.88
N ARG A 5 14.62 -11.45 -2.09
CA ARG A 5 13.92 -10.21 -2.42
C ARG A 5 13.45 -10.23 -3.89
N VAL A 6 12.22 -9.81 -4.13
CA VAL A 6 11.63 -9.68 -5.48
C VAL A 6 11.02 -8.30 -5.62
N ASN A 7 11.35 -7.60 -6.72
CA ASN A 7 10.84 -6.28 -7.03
C ASN A 7 9.77 -6.35 -8.11
N LEU A 8 8.58 -5.88 -7.80
CA LEU A 8 7.40 -5.85 -8.66
C LEU A 8 7.07 -4.39 -8.99
N GLY A 9 7.93 -3.78 -9.82
CA GLY A 9 7.90 -2.35 -10.17
C GLY A 9 7.00 -1.99 -11.36
N LEU A 10 5.94 -2.77 -11.61
CA LEU A 10 5.03 -2.52 -12.72
C LEU A 10 3.88 -1.60 -12.28
N ILE A 11 3.67 -0.52 -13.04
CA ILE A 11 2.51 0.38 -12.95
C ILE A 11 1.64 0.21 -14.21
N PRO A 12 0.31 0.32 -14.11
CA PRO A 12 -0.48 0.76 -12.95
C PRO A 12 -0.67 -0.32 -11.88
N SER A 13 -0.30 -1.57 -12.17
CA SER A 13 -0.41 -2.70 -11.25
C SER A 13 0.67 -3.73 -11.53
N SER A 14 1.12 -4.39 -10.45
CA SER A 14 2.01 -5.55 -10.52
C SER A 14 1.32 -6.89 -10.19
N GLU A 15 -0.01 -6.89 -10.08
CA GLU A 15 -0.81 -8.01 -9.56
C GLU A 15 -0.62 -9.32 -10.32
N GLU A 16 -0.55 -9.25 -11.66
CA GLU A 16 -0.34 -10.42 -12.52
C GLU A 16 1.01 -11.12 -12.23
N GLY A 17 2.00 -10.38 -11.71
CA GLY A 17 3.32 -10.91 -11.36
C GLY A 17 3.39 -11.59 -9.99
N TRP A 18 2.38 -11.42 -9.13
CA TRP A 18 2.42 -11.91 -7.75
C TRP A 18 2.58 -13.43 -7.65
N PRO A 19 1.86 -14.28 -8.42
CA PRO A 19 2.04 -15.73 -8.34
C PRO A 19 3.46 -16.17 -8.70
N VAL A 20 4.08 -15.54 -9.69
CA VAL A 20 5.47 -15.82 -10.08
C VAL A 20 6.42 -15.38 -8.99
N ALA A 21 6.25 -14.18 -8.44
CA ALA A 21 7.06 -13.66 -7.33
C ALA A 21 6.98 -14.57 -6.09
N CYS A 22 5.79 -15.04 -5.73
CA CYS A 22 5.58 -15.98 -4.63
C CYS A 22 6.32 -17.31 -4.84
N ARG A 23 6.41 -17.82 -6.07
CA ARG A 23 7.18 -19.05 -6.39
C ARG A 23 8.70 -18.84 -6.28
N LEU A 24 9.17 -17.60 -6.45
CA LEU A 24 10.59 -17.27 -6.37
C LEU A 24 11.10 -17.16 -4.93
N LEU A 25 10.24 -16.80 -3.97
CA LEU A 25 10.63 -16.71 -2.56
C LEU A 25 11.08 -18.06 -2.01
N LYS A 26 12.20 -18.04 -1.27
CA LYS A 26 12.71 -19.20 -0.52
C LYS A 26 11.64 -19.72 0.44
N ARG A 27 11.31 -21.00 0.35
CA ARG A 27 10.22 -21.64 1.10
C ARG A 27 10.51 -21.71 2.59
N ASP A 28 11.76 -21.98 2.95
CA ASP A 28 12.15 -22.21 4.34
C ASP A 28 12.36 -20.88 5.10
N THR A 29 12.87 -19.85 4.41
CA THR A 29 13.25 -18.57 5.03
C THR A 29 12.34 -17.40 4.66
N GLY A 30 11.53 -17.54 3.60
CA GLY A 30 10.77 -16.45 3.00
C GLY A 30 11.65 -15.40 2.34
N GLY A 31 11.14 -14.17 2.27
CA GLY A 31 11.84 -13.02 1.73
C GLY A 31 10.97 -11.76 1.69
N THR A 32 11.40 -10.76 0.92
CA THR A 32 10.73 -9.47 0.78
C THR A 32 10.15 -9.29 -0.62
N LEU A 33 8.87 -8.93 -0.71
CA LEU A 33 8.24 -8.47 -1.96
C LEU A 33 8.11 -6.95 -1.90
N HIS A 34 8.56 -6.27 -2.95
CA HIS A 34 8.34 -4.85 -3.14
C HIS A 34 7.29 -4.67 -4.23
N ILE A 35 6.06 -4.24 -3.86
CA ILE A 35 4.88 -4.24 -4.73
C ILE A 35 4.47 -2.81 -5.08
N HIS A 36 4.27 -2.53 -6.37
CA HIS A 36 3.73 -1.25 -6.87
C HIS A 36 2.29 -1.40 -7.36
N GLN A 37 1.49 -0.35 -7.13
CA GLN A 37 0.11 -0.20 -7.57
C GLN A 37 -0.32 1.27 -7.55
N ASN A 38 -1.13 1.69 -8.52
CA ASN A 38 -1.88 2.94 -8.42
C ASN A 38 -3.09 2.73 -7.49
N VAL A 39 -3.09 3.42 -6.35
CA VAL A 39 -4.18 3.37 -5.36
C VAL A 39 -5.07 4.60 -5.51
N THR A 40 -6.38 4.38 -5.71
CA THR A 40 -7.35 5.47 -5.87
C THR A 40 -8.00 5.79 -4.53
N THR A 41 -7.96 7.06 -4.12
CA THR A 41 -8.77 7.55 -2.99
C THR A 41 -10.18 7.91 -3.46
N PRO A 42 -11.23 7.61 -2.67
CA PRO A 42 -12.58 8.05 -3.00
C PRO A 42 -12.64 9.58 -2.97
N LEU A 43 -13.12 10.20 -4.04
CA LEU A 43 -13.41 11.63 -4.05
C LEU A 43 -14.63 11.89 -3.16
N HIS A 44 -14.41 12.42 -1.96
CA HIS A 44 -15.49 13.05 -1.20
C HIS A 44 -15.84 14.37 -1.88
N HIS A 45 -17.01 14.40 -2.52
CA HIS A 45 -17.67 15.66 -2.87
C HIS A 45 -18.14 16.29 -1.56
N GLU A 46 -17.30 17.12 -0.95
CA GLU A 46 -17.80 18.13 -0.01
C GLU A 46 -18.82 18.98 -0.78
N PRO A 47 -20.04 19.22 -0.26
CA PRO A 47 -20.95 20.19 -0.87
C PRO A 47 -20.22 21.54 -1.02
N PRO A 48 -20.47 22.31 -2.08
CA PRO A 48 -19.84 23.61 -2.27
C PRO A 48 -20.36 24.59 -1.21
N GLU A 49 -19.72 24.63 -0.05
CA GLU A 49 -19.97 25.64 0.97
C GLU A 49 -19.25 26.92 0.52
N HIS A 50 -20.03 27.77 -0.17
CA HIS A 50 -19.92 29.22 -0.26
C HIS A 50 -18.52 29.83 -0.09
N SER A 51 -17.88 30.15 -1.22
CA SER A 51 -16.82 31.16 -1.27
C SER A 51 -17.33 32.51 -0.78
N SER A 52 -17.00 32.88 0.45
CA SER A 52 -16.96 34.28 0.91
C SER A 52 -15.58 34.60 1.43
N ALA A 53 -14.77 35.11 0.51
CA ALA A 53 -13.72 36.13 0.61
C ALA A 53 -13.05 36.45 1.98
N ILE A 54 -11.70 36.45 1.94
CA ILE A 54 -10.66 37.22 2.69
C ILE A 54 -10.58 37.16 4.23
N ASP A 55 -9.42 36.74 4.78
CA ASP A 55 -8.44 37.65 5.41
C ASP A 55 -7.09 36.96 5.73
N VAL A 56 -6.06 37.80 5.90
CA VAL A 56 -4.60 37.54 5.93
C VAL A 56 -4.05 37.42 7.37
N GLU A 57 -2.83 36.86 7.51
CA GLU A 57 -1.89 36.89 8.67
C GLU A 57 -2.16 35.81 9.75
N GLU A 58 -1.21 35.19 10.46
CA GLU A 58 0.27 35.09 10.47
C GLU A 58 0.60 34.00 11.52
N GLY A 59 1.61 33.16 11.27
CA GLY A 59 2.41 32.43 12.28
C GLY A 59 1.70 31.59 13.36
N SER A 60 1.67 30.25 13.17
CA SER A 60 1.93 29.32 14.28
C SER A 60 2.42 27.97 13.78
N SER A 61 3.65 27.64 14.16
CA SER A 61 4.28 26.34 13.94
C SER A 61 3.65 25.30 14.85
N MET A 62 2.70 24.51 14.34
CA MET A 62 2.44 23.14 14.80
C MET A 62 2.08 22.28 13.61
N GLU A 63 2.72 21.12 13.50
CA GLU A 63 2.52 20.12 12.45
C GLU A 63 1.10 19.55 12.53
N GLU A 64 0.13 20.26 11.95
CA GLU A 64 -1.22 19.75 11.78
C GLU A 64 -1.28 19.01 10.44
N SER A 65 -1.11 17.69 10.51
CA SER A 65 -1.25 16.79 9.36
C SER A 65 -2.59 17.06 8.67
N SER A 66 -2.52 17.63 7.46
CA SER A 66 -3.69 17.98 6.66
C SER A 66 -4.68 16.80 6.57
N PRO A 67 -6.00 17.02 6.64
CA PRO A 67 -7.01 15.95 6.52
C PRO A 67 -6.90 15.10 5.25
N ARG A 68 -6.21 15.60 4.22
CA ARG A 68 -5.89 14.84 3.00
C ARG A 68 -4.81 13.78 3.25
N ILE A 69 -3.70 14.17 3.88
CA ILE A 69 -2.56 13.26 4.19
C ILE A 69 -3.03 12.11 5.08
N GLN A 70 -3.88 12.40 6.07
CA GLN A 70 -4.44 11.37 6.96
C GLN A 70 -5.31 10.36 6.20
N ARG A 71 -6.20 10.84 5.31
CA ARG A 71 -7.07 9.97 4.50
C ARG A 71 -6.29 9.14 3.49
N ASP A 72 -5.28 9.73 2.87
CA ASP A 72 -4.40 9.00 1.96
C ASP A 72 -3.72 7.87 2.73
N MET A 73 -3.15 8.16 3.91
CA MET A 73 -2.51 7.15 4.75
C MET A 73 -3.46 6.01 5.14
N GLU A 74 -4.72 6.29 5.42
CA GLU A 74 -5.75 5.27 5.71
C GLU A 74 -6.02 4.38 4.50
N VAL A 75 -6.17 4.97 3.30
CA VAL A 75 -6.39 4.23 2.06
C VAL A 75 -5.18 3.35 1.72
N TRP A 76 -3.96 3.90 1.82
CA TRP A 76 -2.72 3.16 1.60
C TRP A 76 -2.53 2.02 2.61
N THR A 77 -2.86 2.26 3.88
CA THR A 77 -2.80 1.23 4.93
C THR A 77 -3.79 0.10 4.69
N ALA A 78 -5.03 0.44 4.29
CA ALA A 78 -6.05 -0.54 3.95
C ALA A 78 -5.63 -1.38 2.73
N TRP A 79 -5.13 -0.73 1.68
CA TRP A 79 -4.63 -1.39 0.48
C TRP A 79 -3.45 -2.33 0.78
N ALA A 80 -2.47 -1.87 1.57
CA ALA A 80 -1.32 -2.69 1.95
C ALA A 80 -1.74 -3.91 2.78
N SER A 81 -2.72 -3.74 3.67
CA SER A 81 -3.27 -4.83 4.50
C SER A 81 -4.02 -5.87 3.67
N ASP A 82 -4.82 -5.43 2.70
CA ASP A 82 -5.50 -6.32 1.76
C ASP A 82 -4.49 -7.10 0.90
N THR A 83 -3.52 -6.39 0.33
CA THR A 83 -2.44 -6.97 -0.47
C THR A 83 -1.66 -8.01 0.33
N ALA A 84 -1.28 -7.71 1.57
CA ALA A 84 -0.57 -8.66 2.44
C ALA A 84 -1.36 -9.95 2.70
N ARG A 85 -2.69 -9.86 2.83
CA ARG A 85 -3.58 -11.01 2.98
C ARG A 85 -3.63 -11.85 1.71
N ARG A 86 -3.80 -11.21 0.54
CA ARG A 86 -3.82 -11.87 -0.77
C ARG A 86 -2.52 -12.60 -1.06
N ILE A 87 -1.37 -11.98 -0.78
CA ILE A 87 -0.05 -12.63 -0.88
C ILE A 87 0.05 -13.82 0.08
N SER A 88 -0.45 -13.71 1.31
CA SER A 88 -0.45 -14.83 2.26
C SER A 88 -1.27 -16.02 1.76
N THR A 89 -2.42 -15.77 1.14
CA THR A 89 -3.24 -16.80 0.50
C THR A 89 -2.49 -17.44 -0.66
N LEU A 90 -1.94 -16.65 -1.59
CA LEU A 90 -1.16 -17.15 -2.72
C LEU A 90 0.02 -18.02 -2.29
N LEU A 91 0.78 -17.59 -1.27
CA LEU A 91 1.89 -18.38 -0.75
C LEU A 91 1.42 -19.70 -0.16
N SER A 92 0.31 -19.69 0.59
CA SER A 92 -0.27 -20.90 1.17
C SER A 92 -0.75 -21.87 0.09
N ASP A 93 -1.41 -21.36 -0.96
CA ASP A 93 -1.90 -22.16 -2.09
C ASP A 93 -0.75 -22.77 -2.90
N ILE A 94 0.34 -22.00 -3.12
CA ILE A 94 1.49 -22.43 -3.93
C ILE A 94 2.37 -23.44 -3.20
N THR A 95 2.56 -23.31 -1.88
CA THR A 95 3.50 -24.16 -1.14
C THR A 95 2.82 -25.20 -0.25
N GLY A 96 1.51 -25.12 -0.04
CA GLY A 96 0.76 -25.99 0.88
C GLY A 96 1.11 -25.83 2.36
N SER A 97 1.80 -24.74 2.73
CA SER A 97 2.24 -24.46 4.11
C SER A 97 1.65 -23.14 4.61
N LYS A 98 1.57 -22.96 5.92
CA LYS A 98 1.07 -21.70 6.49
C LYS A 98 2.14 -20.61 6.42
N TRP A 99 1.83 -19.51 5.76
CA TRP A 99 2.69 -18.33 5.69
C TRP A 99 2.22 -17.20 6.61
N ARG A 100 3.18 -16.34 6.99
CA ARG A 100 2.90 -15.07 7.66
C ARG A 100 3.49 -13.94 6.82
N THR A 101 2.64 -13.02 6.40
CA THR A 101 3.05 -11.78 5.75
C THR A 101 3.04 -10.63 6.75
N ASN A 102 3.96 -9.68 6.60
CA ASN A 102 4.00 -8.46 7.40
C ASN A 102 4.34 -7.29 6.47
N ILE A 103 3.61 -6.18 6.62
CA ILE A 103 3.91 -4.94 5.92
C ILE A 103 5.17 -4.35 6.56
N LYS A 104 6.22 -4.14 5.76
CA LYS A 104 7.49 -3.58 6.25
C LYS A 104 7.56 -2.07 6.09
N HIS A 105 7.04 -1.57 4.99
CA HIS A 105 7.08 -0.15 4.66
C HIS A 105 5.97 0.17 3.64
N ILE A 106 5.44 1.39 3.73
CA ILE A 106 4.49 1.98 2.80
C ILE A 106 5.10 3.33 2.41
N GLU A 107 5.19 3.59 1.11
CA GLU A 107 5.70 4.84 0.52
C GLU A 107 4.71 5.25 -0.58
N HIS A 108 4.31 6.53 -0.61
CA HIS A 108 3.31 7.06 -1.54
C HIS A 108 3.59 8.50 -1.97
#